data_AF-A0A3G2C7H6-F1
#
_entry.id   AF-A0A3G2C7H6-F1
#
_cell.length_a   1.000
_cell.length_b   1.000
_cell.length_c   1.000
_cell.angle_alpha   90.00
_cell.angle_beta   90.00
_cell.angle_gamma   90.00
#
_symmetry.space_group_name_H-M   'P 1'
#
loop_
_entity.id
_entity.type
_entity.pdbx_description
1 polymer ?
#
loop_
_entity_poly.entity_id
_entity_poly.type
_entity_poly.pdbx_seq_one_letter_code
_entity_poly.pdbx_strand_id
1 'polypeptide(L)' 'MTSGPGATNTVTGLADAHYDNVPLVCFTGQVPLPLIGNDAFQEVDIVGITRISQSILLQSVTERTLK' A
#
# COMPACT_ATOMS: atom_id res chain seq x y z
N MET A 1 6.66 0.35 4.78
CA MET A 1 6.70 1.83 4.76
C MET A 1 5.45 2.40 5.40
N THR A 2 5.44 3.69 5.76
CA THR A 2 4.26 4.41 6.28
C THR A 2 3.28 4.73 5.14
N SER A 3 2.15 5.39 5.44
CA SER A 3 1.23 5.89 4.43
C SER A 3 1.79 7.12 3.70
N GLY A 4 1.03 7.60 2.72
CA GLY A 4 1.29 8.86 2.02
C GLY A 4 2.70 8.95 1.42
N PRO A 5 3.56 9.86 1.90
CA PRO A 5 4.89 10.09 1.33
C PRO A 5 5.80 8.86 1.37
N GLY A 6 5.67 8.03 2.41
CA GLY A 6 6.45 6.80 2.54
C GLY A 6 6.09 5.75 1.49
N ALA A 7 4.81 5.72 1.08
CA ALA A 7 4.33 4.82 0.06
C ALA A 7 4.69 5.34 -1.34
N THR A 8 4.52 6.64 -1.62
CA THR A 8 4.82 7.23 -2.93
C THR A 8 6.30 7.14 -3.31
N ASN A 9 7.22 7.27 -2.35
CA ASN A 9 8.66 7.16 -2.63
C ASN A 9 9.10 5.76 -3.09
N THR A 10 8.31 4.73 -2.80
CA THR A 10 8.61 3.37 -3.23
C THR A 10 8.10 3.03 -4.63
N VAL A 11 7.30 3.89 -5.25
CA VAL A 11 6.66 3.63 -6.54
C VAL A 11 7.70 3.40 -7.65
N THR A 12 8.77 4.19 -7.67
CA THR A 12 9.84 4.02 -8.68
C THR A 12 10.55 2.68 -8.54
N GLY A 13 10.93 2.28 -7.32
CA GLY A 13 11.58 0.98 -7.09
C GLY A 13 10.64 -0.21 -7.30
N LEU A 14 9.34 -0.03 -7.03
CA LEU A 14 8.32 -1.05 -7.31
C LEU A 14 8.08 -1.21 -8.82
N ALA A 15 8.12 -0.13 -9.57
CA ALA A 15 8.03 -0.17 -11.03
C ALA A 15 9.27 -0.84 -11.63
N ASP A 16 10.46 -0.49 -11.15
CA ASP A 16 11.73 -1.09 -11.57
C ASP A 16 11.74 -2.61 -11.35
N ALA A 17 11.42 -3.06 -10.13
CA ALA A 17 11.31 -4.48 -9.82
C ALA A 17 10.26 -5.22 -10.67
N HIS A 18 9.16 -4.55 -11.02
CA HIS A 18 8.14 -5.11 -11.90
C HIS A 18 8.64 -5.31 -13.34
N TYR A 19 9.37 -4.33 -13.89
CA TYR A 19 9.94 -4.43 -15.23
C TYR A 19 11.09 -5.45 -15.31
N ASP A 20 11.85 -5.59 -14.22
CA ASP A 20 12.98 -6.54 -14.14
C ASP A 20 12.56 -7.95 -13.71
N ASN A 21 11.26 -8.21 -13.53
CA ASN A 21 10.72 -9.49 -13.02
C ASN A 21 11.36 -9.93 -11.70
N VAL A 22 11.70 -8.98 -10.83
CA VAL A 22 12.28 -9.23 -9.52
C VAL A 22 11.15 -9.40 -8.51
N PRO A 23 11.08 -10.52 -7.76
CA PRO A 23 10.03 -10.72 -6.76
C PRO A 23 10.24 -9.74 -5.59
N LEU A 24 9.32 -8.78 -5.45
CA LEU A 24 9.34 -7.77 -4.40
C LEU A 24 7.96 -7.65 -3.74
N VAL A 25 7.95 -7.69 -2.40
CA VAL A 25 6.73 -7.52 -1.60
C VAL A 25 6.89 -6.27 -0.74
N CYS A 26 6.03 -5.28 -0.95
CA CYS A 26 6.09 -4.00 -0.26
C CYS A 26 4.86 -3.81 0.62
N PHE A 27 5.05 -3.79 1.94
CA PHE A 27 3.98 -3.47 2.88
C PHE A 27 3.96 -1.98 3.16
N THR A 28 2.82 -1.32 2.91
CA THR A 28 2.61 0.10 3.20
C THR A 28 1.51 0.28 4.23
N GLY A 29 1.70 1.21 5.16
CA GLY A 29 0.62 1.67 6.02
C GLY A 29 -0.44 2.41 5.22
N GLN A 30 -1.66 2.48 5.76
CA GLN A 30 -2.74 3.30 5.25
C GLN A 30 -3.41 4.01 6.44
N VAL A 31 -4.10 5.13 6.15
CA VAL A 31 -4.99 5.79 7.12
C VAL A 31 -6.07 4.81 7.60
N PRO A 32 -6.61 5.01 8.82
CA PRO A 32 -7.74 4.21 9.32
C PRO A 32 -8.88 4.14 8.30
N LEU A 33 -9.53 2.97 8.19
CA LEU A 33 -10.62 2.73 7.23
C LEU A 33 -11.71 3.84 7.19
N PRO A 34 -12.16 4.42 8.32
CA PRO A 34 -13.17 5.46 8.30
C PRO A 34 -12.70 6.79 7.68
N LEU A 35 -11.39 6.97 7.52
CA LEU A 35 -10.77 8.18 7.00
C LEU A 35 -10.33 8.06 5.54
N ILE A 36 -10.51 6.88 4.92
CA ILE A 36 -10.23 6.68 3.50
C ILE A 36 -11.29 7.44 2.66
N GLY A 37 -10.85 8.24 1.71
CA GLY A 37 -11.64 9.10 0.83
C GLY A 37 -11.95 10.48 1.40
N ASN A 38 -11.30 10.90 2.50
CA ASN A 38 -11.62 12.16 3.20
C ASN A 38 -10.45 13.16 3.20
N ASP A 39 -9.51 13.00 2.26
CA ASP A 39 -8.27 13.80 2.16
C ASP A 39 -7.54 13.91 3.51
N ALA A 40 -7.49 12.79 4.24
CA ALA A 40 -6.90 12.73 5.56
C ALA A 40 -5.38 12.98 5.50
N PHE A 41 -4.79 13.35 6.64
CA PHE A 41 -3.36 13.61 6.70
C PHE A 41 -2.55 12.37 6.28
N GLN A 42 -1.66 12.54 5.28
CA GLN A 42 -0.88 11.45 4.65
C GLN A 42 -1.73 10.34 4.01
N GLU A 43 -2.95 10.67 3.60
CA GLU A 43 -3.76 9.80 2.77
C GLU A 43 -3.30 9.86 1.31
N VAL A 44 -3.09 8.70 0.71
CA VAL A 44 -2.82 8.53 -0.72
C VAL A 44 -3.48 7.24 -1.20
N ASP A 45 -4.09 7.28 -2.39
CA ASP A 45 -4.55 6.07 -3.09
C ASP A 45 -3.36 5.30 -3.68
N ILE A 46 -2.69 4.54 -2.82
CA ILE A 46 -1.53 3.75 -3.23
C ILE A 46 -1.92 2.59 -4.15
N VAL A 47 -3.14 2.04 -4.02
CA VAL A 47 -3.62 0.93 -4.84
C VAL A 47 -3.79 1.38 -6.28
N GLY A 48 -4.42 2.55 -6.47
CA GLY A 48 -4.56 3.17 -7.78
C GLY A 48 -3.19 3.47 -8.43
N ILE A 49 -2.26 4.06 -7.67
CA ILE A 49 -0.92 4.44 -8.18
C ILE A 49 -0.09 3.22 -8.58
N THR A 50 -0.15 2.14 -7.81
CA THR A 50 0.70 0.95 -7.99
C THR A 50 0.03 -0.16 -8.79
N ARG A 51 -1.07 0.13 -9.49
CA ARG A 51 -1.87 -0.85 -10.24
C ARG A 51 -1.06 -1.60 -11.32
N ILE A 52 0.06 -1.04 -11.76
CA ILE A 52 1.01 -1.68 -12.68
C ILE A 52 1.69 -2.92 -12.08
N SER A 53 1.93 -2.96 -10.77
CA SER A 53 2.74 -4.00 -10.09
C SER A 53 1.90 -4.95 -9.23
N GLN A 54 0.58 -5.05 -9.48
CA GLN A 54 -0.39 -5.87 -8.74
C GLN A 54 -0.42 -5.58 -7.22
N SER A 55 -1.12 -4.51 -6.82
CA SER A 55 -1.33 -4.15 -5.40
C SER A 55 -2.72 -4.56 -4.88
N ILE A 56 -2.78 -4.91 -3.59
CA ILE A 56 -4.01 -5.29 -2.88
C ILE A 56 -4.08 -4.52 -1.55
N LEU A 57 -5.26 -4.02 -1.19
CA LEU A 57 -5.52 -3.38 0.11
C LEU A 57 -6.22 -4.35 1.06
N LEU A 58 -5.57 -4.63 2.18
CA LEU A 58 -6.14 -5.43 3.26
C LEU A 58 -7.11 -4.57 4.06
N GLN A 59 -8.41 -4.85 3.95
CA GLN A 59 -9.47 -4.09 4.63
C GLN A 59 -9.82 -4.60 6.02
N SER A 60 -9.53 -5.87 6.33
CA SER A 60 -9.75 -6.40 7.67
C SER A 60 -8.69 -7.43 8.02
N VAL A 61 -8.17 -7.36 9.23
CA VAL A 61 -7.42 -8.45 9.84
C VAL A 61 -8.41 -9.13 10.77
N THR A 62 -8.95 -10.28 10.35
CA THR A 62 -9.70 -11.13 11.28
C THR A 62 -8.69 -11.73 12.24
N GLU A 63 -8.61 -11.20 13.46
CA GLU A 63 -7.77 -11.78 14.51
C GLU A 63 -8.29 -13.19 14.82
N ARG A 64 -7.55 -14.22 14.38
CA ARG A 64 -7.68 -15.55 14.97
C ARG A 64 -7.10 -15.48 16.38
N THR A 65 -7.94 -15.19 17.37
CA THR A 65 -7.61 -15.46 18.76
C THR A 65 -7.39 -16.97 18.88
N LEU A 66 -6.14 -17.41 18.88
CA LEU A 66 -5.79 -18.78 19.24
C LEU A 66 -6.19 -18.95 20.71
N LYS A 67 -7.26 -19.71 20.93
CA LYS A 67 -7.51 -20.36 22.21
C LYS A 67 -6.86 -21.74 22.19
#